data_AF-A0AAP2DNL5-F1
#
_entry.id   AF-A0AAP2DNL5-F1
#
_cell.length_a   1.000
_cell.length_b   1.000
_cell.length_c   1.000
_cell.angle_alpha   90.00
_cell.angle_beta   90.00
_cell.angle_gamma   90.00
#
_symmetry.space_group_name_H-M   'P 1'
#
loop_
_entity.id
_entity.type
_entity.pdbx_description
1 polymer ?
#
loop_
_entity_poly.entity_id
_entity_poly.type
_entity_poly.pdbx_seq_one_letter_code
_entity_poly.pdbx_strand_id
1 'polypeptide(L)'
;MEVAIFGIMIPIVGIIGIVVMVIYLRRYENEERMAMIDKGLDPAHFAKKPRTTSGALRASLLLIGAGVGLLLGYFLDAKFYMEEVGYFSMLLILGGAGLGAAYLIEEKKIRREAENDRRTL
;
A
#
# COMPACT_ATOMS: atom_id res chain seq x y z
N MET A 1 -21.55 -7.59 -29.11
CA MET A 1 -20.23 -8.19 -28.81
C MET A 1 -19.17 -7.12 -28.51
N GLU A 2 -19.13 -5.99 -29.22
CA GLU A 2 -18.11 -4.95 -28.98
C GLU A 2 -18.13 -4.32 -27.57
N VAL A 3 -19.31 -4.02 -27.03
CA VAL A 3 -19.44 -3.48 -25.66
C VAL A 3 -18.90 -4.39 -24.55
N ALA A 4 -18.92 -5.71 -24.76
CA ALA A 4 -18.36 -6.66 -23.79
C ALA A 4 -16.83 -6.62 -23.77
N ILE A 5 -16.20 -6.35 -24.91
CA ILE A 5 -14.75 -6.24 -25.04
C ILE A 5 -14.25 -4.97 -24.34
N PHE A 6 -14.95 -3.84 -24.52
CA PHE A 6 -14.63 -2.60 -23.82
C PHE A 6 -14.77 -2.74 -22.30
N GLY A 7 -15.78 -3.47 -21.81
CA GLY A 7 -15.96 -3.73 -20.38
C GLY A 7 -14.82 -4.48 -19.72
N ILE A 8 -14.17 -5.42 -20.43
CA ILE A 8 -13.04 -6.21 -19.93
C ILE A 8 -11.70 -5.47 -20.10
N MET A 9 -11.57 -4.65 -21.15
CA MET A 9 -10.34 -3.87 -21.42
C MET A 9 -10.05 -2.81 -20.35
N ILE A 10 -11.08 -2.16 -19.81
CA ILE A 10 -10.94 -1.07 -18.82
C ILE A 10 -10.18 -1.53 -17.55
N PRO A 11 -10.58 -2.59 -16.84
CA PRO A 11 -9.86 -3.02 -15.63
C PRO A 11 -8.44 -3.52 -15.94
N ILE A 12 -8.22 -4.15 -17.10
CA ILE A 12 -6.89 -4.64 -17.50
C ILE A 12 -5.92 -3.46 -17.67
N VAL A 13 -6.33 -2.42 -18.41
CA VAL A 13 -5.50 -1.21 -18.62
C VAL A 13 -5.29 -0.46 -17.31
N GLY A 14 -6.31 -0.39 -16.44
CA GLY A 14 -6.20 0.23 -15.13
C GLY A 14 -5.15 -0.45 -14.24
N ILE A 15 -5.15 -1.79 -14.16
CA ILE A 15 -4.17 -2.54 -13.36
C ILE A 15 -2.75 -2.33 -13.91
N ILE A 16 -2.57 -2.44 -15.23
CA ILE A 16 -1.26 -2.22 -15.87
C ILE A 16 -0.76 -0.80 -15.60
N GLY A 17 -1.62 0.21 -15.71
CA GLY A 17 -1.29 1.61 -15.44
C GLY A 17 -0.81 1.84 -14.01
N ILE A 18 -1.50 1.27 -13.02
CA ILE A 18 -1.10 1.36 -11.59
C ILE A 18 0.26 0.70 -11.36
N VAL A 19 0.49 -0.49 -11.93
CA VAL A 19 1.77 -1.21 -11.79
C VAL A 19 2.92 -0.39 -12.39
N VAL A 20 2.74 0.14 -13.59
CA VAL A 20 3.75 0.99 -14.26
C VAL A 20 4.02 2.24 -13.42
N MET A 21 2.99 2.89 -12.88
CA MET A 21 3.14 4.08 -12.05
C MET A 21 3.92 3.79 -10.75
N VAL A 22 3.66 2.68 -10.08
CA VAL A 22 4.41 2.27 -8.87
C VAL A 22 5.89 2.02 -9.21
N ILE A 23 6.18 1.37 -10.34
CA ILE A 23 7.56 1.13 -10.78
C ILE A 23 8.26 2.46 -11.08
N TYR A 24 7.60 3.37 -11.77
CA TYR A 24 8.14 4.69 -12.07
C TYR A 24 8.40 5.51 -10.82
N LEU A 25 7.46 5.56 -9.87
CA LEU A 25 7.65 6.25 -8.60
C LEU A 25 8.88 5.72 -7.84
N ARG A 26 9.04 4.39 -7.77
CA ARG A 26 10.26 3.80 -7.18
C ARG A 26 11.52 4.14 -7.95
N ARG A 27 11.43 4.25 -9.27
CA ARG A 27 12.56 4.63 -10.12
C ARG A 27 12.96 6.08 -9.89
N TYR A 28 12.00 7.00 -9.81
CA TYR A 28 12.24 8.41 -9.49
C TYR A 28 12.90 8.58 -8.12
N GLU A 29 12.43 7.89 -7.08
CA GLU A 29 13.07 7.92 -5.76
C GLU A 29 14.54 7.44 -5.79
N ASN A 30 14.86 6.48 -6.66
CA ASN A 30 16.24 5.99 -6.83
C ASN A 30 17.10 6.95 -7.65
N GLU A 31 16.55 7.59 -8.68
CA GLU A 31 17.25 8.59 -9.50
C GLU A 31 17.55 9.86 -8.69
N GLU A 32 16.61 10.31 -7.84
CA GLU A 32 16.84 11.42 -6.91
C GLU A 32 17.97 11.11 -5.92
N ARG A 33 18.08 9.88 -5.43
CA ARG A 33 19.18 9.44 -4.55
C ARG A 33 20.53 9.47 -5.24
N MET A 34 20.61 9.03 -6.50
CA MET A 34 21.84 9.07 -7.29
C MET A 34 22.26 10.51 -7.59
N ALA A 35 21.30 11.38 -7.93
CA ALA A 35 21.56 12.79 -8.18
C ALA A 35 22.05 13.55 -6.93
N MET A 36 21.65 13.11 -5.73
CA MET A 36 22.18 13.67 -4.48
C MET A 36 23.64 13.24 -4.22
N ILE A 37 23.99 11.98 -4.51
CA ILE A 37 25.37 11.46 -4.43
C ILE A 37 26.28 12.21 -5.41
N ASP A 38 25.84 12.39 -6.66
CA ASP A 38 26.62 13.07 -7.70
C ASP A 38 26.86 14.56 -7.39
N LYS A 39 25.98 15.19 -6.60
CA LYS A 39 26.14 16.58 -6.13
C LYS A 39 27.02 16.71 -4.88
N GLY A 40 27.63 15.62 -4.41
CA GLY A 40 28.50 15.62 -3.23
C GLY A 40 27.77 15.87 -1.91
N LEU A 41 26.43 15.76 -1.90
CA LEU A 41 25.64 15.80 -0.69
C LEU A 41 25.68 14.41 -0.06
N ASP A 42 26.21 14.29 1.15
CA ASP A 42 26.21 13.04 1.90
C ASP A 42 24.74 12.59 2.11
N PRO A 43 24.30 11.50 1.45
CA PRO A 43 22.95 11.01 1.59
C PRO A 43 22.67 10.59 3.03
N ALA A 44 23.68 10.32 3.87
CA ALA A 44 23.48 9.93 5.25
C ALA A 44 22.94 11.08 6.14
N HIS A 45 23.29 12.34 5.84
CA HIS A 45 22.77 13.50 6.58
C HIS A 45 21.33 13.86 6.20
N PHE A 46 20.92 13.62 4.95
CA PHE A 46 19.55 13.82 4.47
C PHE A 46 18.69 12.55 4.50
N ALA A 47 19.28 11.37 4.58
CA ALA A 47 18.60 10.11 4.89
C ALA A 47 18.30 10.03 6.39
N LYS A 48 17.74 11.11 6.96
CA LYS A 48 16.89 10.95 8.12
C LYS A 48 15.72 10.08 7.68
N LYS A 49 15.80 8.83 8.15
CA LYS A 49 14.79 7.76 8.17
C LYS A 49 15.10 6.64 7.16
N PRO A 50 15.43 5.42 7.64
CA PRO A 50 15.61 4.27 6.78
C PRO A 50 14.35 4.06 5.93
N ARG A 51 14.57 4.08 4.62
CA ARG A 51 13.72 3.61 3.50
C ARG A 51 12.33 3.14 3.92
N THR A 52 11.33 4.02 3.75
CA THR A 52 10.00 3.86 3.07
C THR A 52 9.33 2.48 2.97
N THR A 53 9.71 1.51 3.79
CA THR A 53 9.09 0.19 3.91
C THR A 53 7.67 0.34 4.42
N SER A 54 7.39 1.43 5.13
CA SER A 54 6.06 1.80 5.60
C SER A 54 5.06 2.00 4.47
N GLY A 55 5.44 2.64 3.36
CA GLY A 55 4.53 2.86 2.23
C GLY A 55 4.11 1.54 1.58
N ALA A 56 5.07 0.67 1.28
CA ALA A 56 4.79 -0.65 0.70
C ALA A 56 4.02 -1.56 1.66
N LEU A 57 4.36 -1.55 2.95
CA LEU A 57 3.66 -2.35 3.97
C LEU A 57 2.20 -1.90 4.13
N ARG A 58 1.96 -0.59 4.22
CA ARG A 58 0.60 -0.02 4.28
C ARG A 58 -0.20 -0.32 3.02
N ALA A 59 0.41 -0.19 1.84
CA ALA A 59 -0.23 -0.52 0.57
C ALA A 59 -0.60 -2.01 0.48
N SER A 60 0.30 -2.91 0.90
CA SER A 60 0.04 -4.36 0.89
C SER A 60 -1.06 -4.76 1.87
N LEU A 61 -1.06 -4.24 3.11
CA LEU A 61 -2.09 -4.55 4.10
C LEU A 61 -3.45 -3.95 3.72
N LEU A 62 -3.45 -2.77 3.10
CA LEU A 62 -4.68 -2.19 2.55
C LEU A 62 -5.25 -3.07 1.44
N LEU A 63 -4.43 -3.52 0.47
CA LEU A 63 -4.89 -4.40 -0.60
C LEU A 63 -5.40 -5.75 -0.09
N ILE A 64 -4.72 -6.32 0.91
CA ILE A 64 -5.18 -7.57 1.56
C ILE A 64 -6.52 -7.32 2.27
N GLY A 65 -6.63 -6.24 3.06
CA GLY A 65 -7.88 -5.89 3.76
C GLY A 65 -9.03 -5.60 2.81
N ALA A 66 -8.78 -4.90 1.71
CA ALA A 66 -9.78 -4.62 0.67
C ALA A 66 -10.20 -5.89 -0.07
N GLY A 67 -9.26 -6.77 -0.44
CA GLY A 67 -9.57 -8.04 -1.11
C GLY A 67 -10.35 -9.01 -0.22
N VAL A 68 -9.94 -9.16 1.04
CA VAL A 68 -10.66 -9.97 2.04
C VAL A 68 -12.03 -9.37 2.34
N GLY A 69 -12.12 -8.04 2.43
CA GLY A 69 -13.39 -7.33 2.65
C GLY A 69 -14.37 -7.47 1.49
N LEU A 70 -13.90 -7.46 0.25
CA LEU A 70 -14.74 -7.69 -0.92
C LEU A 70 -15.27 -9.14 -0.94
N LEU A 71 -14.41 -10.10 -0.61
CA LEU A 71 -14.76 -11.53 -0.60
C LEU A 71 -15.76 -11.86 0.52
N LEU A 72 -15.58 -11.29 1.71
CA LEU A 72 -16.53 -11.43 2.82
C LEU A 72 -17.82 -10.63 2.57
N GLY A 73 -17.73 -9.46 1.95
CA GLY A 73 -18.89 -8.67 1.50
C GLY A 73 -19.77 -9.47 0.54
N TYR A 74 -19.17 -10.19 -0.42
CA TYR A 74 -19.89 -11.08 -1.34
C TYR A 74 -20.61 -12.21 -0.60
N PHE A 75 -19.96 -12.82 0.38
CA PHE A 75 -20.56 -13.89 1.15
C PHE A 75 -21.73 -13.39 2.03
N LEU A 76 -21.66 -12.15 2.50
CA LEU A 76 -22.70 -11.51 3.31
C LEU A 76 -23.89 -11.06 2.47
N ASP A 77 -23.65 -10.49 1.29
CA ASP A 77 -24.71 -10.08 0.38
C ASP A 77 -25.52 -11.29 -0.13
N ALA A 78 -24.83 -12.38 -0.47
CA ALA A 78 -25.46 -13.65 -0.85
C ALA A 78 -26.40 -14.24 0.23
N LYS A 79 -26.27 -13.81 1.49
CA LYS A 79 -27.08 -14.28 2.63
C LYS A 79 -28.16 -13.28 3.07
N PHE A 80 -27.94 -11.97 2.92
CA PHE A 80 -28.77 -10.93 3.51
C PHE A 80 -29.50 -10.02 2.50
N TYR A 81 -29.30 -10.20 1.18
CA TYR A 81 -29.92 -9.37 0.14
C TYR A 81 -29.71 -7.85 0.38
N MET A 82 -28.50 -7.47 0.77
CA MET A 82 -28.10 -6.08 0.99
C MET A 82 -27.19 -5.65 -0.16
N GLU A 83 -27.80 -5.50 -1.35
CA GLU A 83 -27.16 -5.44 -2.68
C GLU A 83 -25.87 -4.60 -2.76
N GLU A 84 -25.75 -3.50 -2.00
CA GLU A 84 -24.62 -2.57 -2.14
C GLU A 84 -23.95 -2.19 -0.81
N VAL A 85 -24.72 -2.13 0.28
CA VAL A 85 -24.22 -1.64 1.57
C VAL A 85 -23.33 -2.68 2.26
N GLY A 86 -23.59 -3.97 2.06
CA GLY A 86 -22.80 -5.06 2.65
C GLY A 86 -21.35 -5.07 2.16
N TYR A 87 -21.17 -4.86 0.85
CA TYR A 87 -19.85 -4.77 0.23
C TYR A 87 -19.06 -3.56 0.69
N PHE A 88 -19.66 -2.37 0.63
CA PHE A 88 -19.00 -1.13 1.04
C PHE A 88 -18.63 -1.16 2.52
N SER A 89 -19.53 -1.65 3.38
CA SER A 89 -19.28 -1.71 4.82
C SER A 89 -18.14 -2.68 5.14
N MET A 90 -18.12 -3.89 4.55
CA MET A 90 -17.06 -4.87 4.80
C MET A 90 -15.72 -4.43 4.22
N LEU A 91 -15.70 -3.82 3.04
CA LEU A 91 -14.48 -3.27 2.45
C LEU A 91 -13.90 -2.16 3.33
N LEU A 92 -14.74 -1.26 3.84
CA LEU A 92 -14.29 -0.12 4.65
C LEU A 92 -13.84 -0.56 6.05
N ILE A 93 -14.54 -1.52 6.67
CA ILE A 93 -14.16 -2.11 7.97
C ILE A 93 -12.84 -2.89 7.84
N LEU A 94 -12.73 -3.84 6.90
CA LEU A 94 -11.55 -4.69 6.77
C LEU A 94 -10.37 -3.98 6.11
N GLY A 95 -10.62 -3.11 5.14
CA GLY A 95 -9.61 -2.21 4.58
C GLY A 95 -9.08 -1.21 5.61
N GLY A 96 -9.97 -0.63 6.42
CA GLY A 96 -9.60 0.26 7.54
C GLY A 96 -8.82 -0.47 8.63
N ALA A 97 -9.24 -1.68 9.00
CA ALA A 97 -8.50 -2.52 9.95
C ALA A 97 -7.11 -2.91 9.43
N GLY A 98 -6.99 -3.22 8.13
CA GLY A 98 -5.71 -3.48 7.46
C GLY A 98 -4.76 -2.27 7.54
N LEU A 99 -5.25 -1.07 7.27
CA LEU A 99 -4.49 0.18 7.44
C LEU A 99 -4.06 0.41 8.90
N GLY A 100 -4.98 0.21 9.85
CA GLY A 100 -4.71 0.34 11.28
C GLY A 100 -3.62 -0.62 11.74
N ALA A 101 -3.69 -1.89 11.33
CA ALA A 101 -2.67 -2.89 11.62
C ALA A 101 -1.30 -2.50 11.02
N ALA A 102 -1.27 -1.95 9.80
CA ALA A 102 -0.05 -1.48 9.17
C ALA A 102 0.61 -0.34 9.97
N TYR A 103 -0.19 0.58 10.50
CA TYR A 103 0.30 1.67 11.35
C TYR A 103 0.89 1.14 12.67
N LEU A 104 0.21 0.20 13.32
CA LEU A 104 0.70 -0.40 14.57
C LEU A 104 2.00 -1.20 14.37
N ILE A 105 2.16 -1.88 13.23
CA ILE A 105 3.39 -2.60 12.90
C ILE A 105 4.53 -1.61 12.63
N GLU A 106 4.25 -0.52 11.90
CA GLU A 106 5.21 0.55 11.62
C GLU A 106 5.70 1.21 12.92
N GLU A 107 4.78 1.56 13.83
CA GLU A 107 5.10 2.17 15.12
C GLU A 107 5.97 1.25 15.98
N LYS A 108 5.65 -0.05 16.04
CA LYS A 108 6.47 -1.04 16.75
C LYS A 108 7.88 -1.15 16.18
N LYS A 109 8.04 -1.08 14.86
CA LYS A 109 9.34 -1.17 14.20
C LYS A 109 10.22 0.05 14.55
N ILE A 110 9.65 1.25 14.47
CA ILE A 110 10.35 2.50 14.83
C ILE A 110 10.77 2.48 16.30
N ARG A 111 9.90 2.01 17.20
CA ARG A 111 10.20 1.92 18.63
C ARG A 111 11.32 0.94 18.94
N ARG A 112 11.38 -0.20 18.24
CA ARG A 112 12.46 -1.19 18.38
C ARG A 112 13.79 -0.66 17.85
N GLU A 113 13.79 0.05 16.73
CA GLU A 113 14.99 0.69 16.18
C GLU A 113 15.57 1.71 17.17
N ALA A 114 14.70 2.55 17.77
CA ALA A 114 15.11 3.53 18.77
C ALA A 114 15.63 2.91 20.09
N GLU A 115 15.14 1.73 20.47
CA GLU A 115 15.61 1.01 21.66
C GLU A 115 16.96 0.32 21.42
N ASN A 116 17.20 -0.18 20.21
CA ASN A 116 18.47 -0.82 19.85
C ASN A 116 19.62 0.19 19.78
N ASP A 117 19.38 1.37 19.21
CA ASP A 117 20.39 2.46 19.14
C ASP A 117 20.85 2.90 20.53
N ARG A 118 19.96 2.87 21.54
CA ARG A 118 20.29 3.18 22.93
C ARG A 118 21.11 2.10 23.63
N ARG A 119 21.14 0.87 23.12
CA ARG A 119 21.92 -0.24 23.68
C ARG A 119 23.31 -0.35 23.06
N THR A 120 23.54 0.29 21.92
CA THR A 120 24.83 0.30 21.21
C THR A 120 25.71 1.51 21.53
N LEU A 121 25.21 2.46 22.34
CA LEU A 121 25.94 3.58 22.92
C LEU A 121 26.35 3.26 24.37
#